data_AF-A0A970E8Y8-F1
#
_entry.id   AF-A0A970E8Y8-F1
#
_cell.length_a   1.000
_cell.length_b   1.000
_cell.length_c   1.000
_cell.angle_alpha   90.00
_cell.angle_beta   90.00
_cell.angle_gamma   90.00
#
_symmetry.space_group_name_H-M   'P 1'
#
loop_
_entity.id
_entity.type
_entity.pdbx_description
1 polymer ?
#
loop_
_entity_poly.entity_id
_entity_poly.type
_entity_poly.pdbx_seq_one_letter_code
_entity_poly.pdbx_strand_id
1 'polypeptide(L)'
;MQQIDNKKNTKTKKSKIWLQNFLLILIILFLITVISVGGILVFDIGGAKPALLNHLASWPILGNIIKPAVSNKTPEEIQLEMIELQKRDLDIKIRQLDEREKELEEKEKALLSKEEVLKEKEKQLDEKLERLNNSLSSVMEQVEYLERMESSKAMQILSNMTSKDTVVQILRNMKKEKSSSILMLMDPIQAAQILEEISAPESIN
;
A
#
# COMPACT_ATOMS: atom_id res chain seq x y z
N MET A 1 59.71 -47.71 -81.11
CA MET A 1 60.55 -46.79 -80.30
C MET A 1 59.71 -45.54 -80.02
N GLN A 2 59.90 -44.93 -78.85
CA GLN A 2 59.28 -43.69 -78.33
C GLN A 2 58.05 -43.85 -77.41
N GLN A 3 58.38 -43.85 -76.11
CA GLN A 3 57.59 -43.23 -75.04
C GLN A 3 57.48 -41.73 -75.27
N ILE A 4 56.34 -41.12 -74.90
CA ILE A 4 56.30 -39.76 -74.35
C ILE A 4 55.21 -39.70 -73.26
N ASP A 5 55.66 -39.44 -72.03
CA ASP A 5 54.86 -38.98 -70.89
C ASP A 5 54.12 -37.65 -71.18
N ASN A 6 53.03 -37.38 -70.45
CA ASN A 6 52.98 -36.33 -69.43
C ASN A 6 51.60 -35.63 -69.28
N LYS A 7 51.24 -35.44 -67.99
CA LYS A 7 50.58 -34.26 -67.39
C LYS A 7 49.04 -34.17 -67.27
N LYS A 8 48.64 -34.32 -66.00
CA LYS A 8 47.35 -33.98 -65.34
C LYS A 8 46.76 -32.63 -65.76
N ASN A 9 45.43 -32.54 -65.88
CA ASN A 9 44.72 -31.25 -65.93
C ASN A 9 43.48 -31.23 -65.02
N THR A 10 43.67 -30.68 -63.82
CA THR A 10 42.65 -30.40 -62.80
C THR A 10 42.14 -28.97 -62.97
N LYS A 11 41.09 -28.72 -63.77
CA LYS A 11 40.57 -27.35 -64.00
C LYS A 11 39.04 -27.20 -64.06
N THR A 12 38.24 -28.17 -63.61
CA THR A 12 36.76 -28.08 -63.69
C THR A 12 36.03 -27.84 -62.36
N LYS A 13 36.72 -27.85 -61.22
CA LYS A 13 36.07 -27.80 -59.88
C LYS A 13 35.95 -26.40 -59.25
N LYS A 14 36.68 -25.39 -59.76
CA LYS A 14 36.73 -24.04 -59.15
C LYS A 14 35.58 -23.08 -59.55
N SER A 15 35.04 -23.15 -60.77
CA SER A 15 34.00 -22.19 -61.22
C SER A 15 32.61 -22.48 -60.63
N LYS A 16 32.30 -23.75 -60.35
CA LYS A 16 31.01 -24.17 -59.79
C LYS A 16 30.78 -23.69 -58.36
N ILE A 17 31.85 -23.59 -57.55
CA ILE A 17 31.79 -23.10 -56.16
C ILE A 17 31.59 -21.58 -56.14
N TRP A 18 32.19 -20.83 -57.07
CA TRP A 18 32.03 -19.37 -57.15
C TRP A 18 30.62 -18.96 -57.55
N LEU A 19 30.02 -19.66 -58.52
CA LEU A 19 28.61 -19.45 -58.91
C LEU A 19 27.64 -19.84 -57.79
N GLN A 20 27.91 -20.94 -57.06
CA GLN A 20 27.08 -21.35 -55.93
C GLN A 20 27.14 -20.34 -54.78
N ASN A 21 28.33 -19.79 -54.48
CA ASN A 21 28.49 -18.75 -53.48
C ASN A 21 27.83 -17.43 -53.92
N PHE A 22 27.91 -17.07 -55.20
CA PHE A 22 27.24 -15.90 -55.74
C PHE A 22 25.71 -16.02 -55.66
N LEU A 23 25.17 -17.20 -55.98
CA LEU A 23 23.74 -17.47 -55.90
C LEU A 23 23.26 -17.48 -54.43
N LEU A 24 24.09 -18.00 -53.51
CA LEU A 24 23.83 -17.97 -52.08
C LEU A 24 23.86 -16.54 -51.52
N ILE A 25 24.80 -15.70 -51.97
CA ILE A 25 24.85 -14.27 -51.63
C ILE A 25 23.61 -13.53 -52.16
N LEU A 26 23.17 -13.85 -53.37
CA LEU A 26 21.97 -13.24 -53.97
C LEU A 26 20.70 -13.62 -53.21
N ILE A 27 20.58 -14.87 -52.76
CA ILE A 27 19.49 -15.33 -51.90
C ILE A 27 19.52 -14.62 -50.53
N ILE A 28 20.70 -14.47 -49.92
CA ILE A 28 20.84 -13.77 -48.64
C ILE A 28 20.45 -12.30 -48.80
N LEU A 29 20.89 -11.64 -49.89
CA LEU A 29 20.51 -10.25 -50.18
C LEU A 29 18.99 -10.11 -50.33
N PHE A 30 18.35 -11.05 -51.03
CA PHE A 30 16.90 -11.09 -51.17
C PHE A 30 16.18 -11.34 -49.83
N LEU A 31 16.75 -12.17 -48.96
CA LEU A 31 16.16 -12.42 -47.64
C LEU A 31 16.21 -11.16 -46.76
N ILE A 32 17.33 -10.42 -46.81
CA ILE A 32 17.50 -9.17 -46.07
C ILE A 32 16.51 -8.12 -46.55
N THR A 33 16.29 -7.98 -47.86
CA THR A 33 15.31 -7.02 -48.39
C THR A 33 13.88 -7.38 -47.97
N VAL A 34 13.51 -8.66 -47.98
CA VAL A 34 12.19 -9.13 -47.50
C VAL A 34 11.99 -8.81 -46.02
N ILE A 35 13.01 -9.04 -45.18
CA ILE A 35 12.95 -8.74 -43.75
C ILE A 35 12.87 -7.23 -43.51
N SER A 36 13.65 -6.42 -44.23
CA SER A 36 13.58 -4.96 -44.13
C SER A 36 12.22 -4.41 -44.54
N VAL A 37 11.65 -4.88 -45.67
CA VAL A 37 10.31 -4.45 -46.12
C VAL A 37 9.23 -4.89 -45.12
N GLY A 38 9.31 -6.13 -44.62
CA GLY A 38 8.40 -6.63 -43.57
C GLY A 38 8.49 -5.83 -42.27
N GLY A 39 9.70 -5.46 -41.84
CA GLY A 39 9.92 -4.63 -40.66
C GLY A 39 9.29 -3.25 -40.77
N ILE A 40 9.41 -2.60 -41.94
CA ILE A 40 8.80 -1.28 -42.17
C ILE A 40 7.26 -1.38 -42.18
N LEU A 41 6.70 -2.46 -42.73
CA LEU A 41 5.24 -2.72 -42.74
C LEU A 41 4.65 -3.00 -41.35
N VAL A 42 5.43 -3.55 -40.42
CA VAL A 42 4.96 -3.80 -39.04
C VAL A 42 5.11 -2.54 -38.18
N PHE A 43 6.29 -1.92 -38.15
CA PHE A 43 6.65 -0.91 -37.14
C PHE A 43 6.38 0.56 -37.50
N ASP A 44 5.94 0.87 -38.71
CA ASP A 44 5.68 2.25 -39.20
C ASP A 44 6.85 3.20 -38.99
N ILE A 45 8.03 2.73 -39.40
CA ILE A 45 9.27 3.46 -39.23
C ILE A 45 9.21 4.71 -40.12
N GLY A 46 8.93 5.87 -39.51
CA GLY A 46 8.98 7.19 -40.15
C GLY A 46 7.83 7.53 -41.11
N GLY A 47 6.67 6.85 -41.03
CA GLY A 47 5.53 7.11 -41.93
C GLY A 47 5.75 6.63 -43.37
N ALA A 48 6.69 5.71 -43.59
CA ALA A 48 7.02 5.15 -44.89
C ALA A 48 6.04 4.04 -45.35
N LYS A 49 5.13 3.57 -44.48
CA LYS A 49 4.09 2.57 -44.81
C LYS A 49 3.27 2.92 -46.07
N PRO A 50 2.63 4.10 -46.17
CA PRO A 50 1.83 4.44 -47.34
C PRO A 50 2.66 4.51 -48.63
N ALA A 51 3.90 5.02 -48.55
CA ALA A 51 4.79 5.11 -49.71
C ALA A 51 5.22 3.72 -50.23
N LEU A 52 5.56 2.79 -49.33
CA LEU A 52 5.92 1.41 -49.71
C LEU A 52 4.73 0.62 -50.25
N LEU A 53 3.55 0.77 -49.65
CA LEU A 53 2.32 0.11 -50.12
C LEU A 53 1.96 0.58 -51.54
N ASN A 54 2.08 1.88 -51.82
CA ASN A 54 1.84 2.42 -53.17
C ASN A 54 2.87 1.92 -54.18
N HIS A 55 4.15 1.81 -53.79
CA HIS A 55 5.19 1.26 -54.66
C HIS A 55 5.01 -0.25 -54.92
N LEU A 56 4.60 -1.04 -53.92
CA LEU A 56 4.30 -2.47 -54.10
C LEU A 56 3.04 -2.69 -54.95
N ALA A 57 2.02 -1.84 -54.81
CA ALA A 57 0.79 -1.91 -55.61
C ALA A 57 1.05 -1.61 -57.11
N SER A 58 2.04 -0.77 -57.42
CA SER A 58 2.45 -0.49 -58.81
C SER A 58 3.25 -1.62 -59.49
N TRP A 59 3.66 -2.66 -58.74
CA TRP A 59 4.40 -3.79 -59.30
C TRP A 59 3.43 -4.79 -59.97
N PRO A 60 3.57 -5.11 -61.27
CA PRO A 60 2.60 -5.90 -62.05
C PRO A 60 2.35 -7.34 -61.57
N ILE A 61 3.20 -7.86 -60.68
CA ILE A 61 3.15 -9.21 -60.12
C ILE A 61 2.42 -9.23 -58.77
N LEU A 62 2.51 -8.12 -57.99
CA LEU A 62 1.97 -8.02 -56.63
C LEU A 62 0.69 -7.16 -56.55
N GLY A 63 0.43 -6.31 -57.55
CA GLY A 63 -0.73 -5.40 -57.59
C GLY A 63 -2.10 -6.09 -57.58
N ASN A 64 -2.18 -7.37 -58.00
CA ASN A 64 -3.43 -8.15 -57.92
C ASN A 64 -3.66 -8.84 -56.57
N ILE A 65 -2.64 -8.94 -55.72
CA ILE A 65 -2.70 -9.66 -54.43
C ILE A 65 -2.77 -8.68 -53.27
N ILE A 66 -2.13 -7.52 -53.39
CA ILE A 66 -2.15 -6.46 -52.39
C ILE A 66 -3.20 -5.45 -52.81
N LYS A 67 -4.46 -5.69 -52.44
CA LYS A 67 -5.44 -4.60 -52.39
C LYS A 67 -4.94 -3.61 -51.35
N PRO A 68 -4.73 -2.32 -51.67
CA PRO A 68 -4.37 -1.35 -50.66
C PRO A 68 -5.47 -1.42 -49.60
N ALA A 69 -5.09 -1.65 -48.34
CA ALA A 69 -6.01 -1.53 -47.21
C ALA A 69 -6.32 -0.04 -46.97
N VAL A 70 -6.75 0.67 -48.02
CA VAL A 70 -7.67 1.78 -47.84
C VAL A 70 -8.99 1.09 -47.57
N SER A 71 -9.27 0.88 -46.29
CA SER A 71 -10.65 0.74 -45.82
C SER A 71 -11.44 1.84 -46.53
N ASN A 72 -12.32 1.49 -47.46
CA ASN A 72 -13.20 2.43 -48.17
C ASN A 72 -14.27 2.97 -47.20
N LYS A 73 -13.84 3.50 -46.05
CA LYS A 73 -14.68 4.27 -45.16
C LYS A 73 -14.63 5.70 -45.66
N THR A 74 -15.80 6.28 -45.90
CA THR A 74 -15.88 7.71 -46.24
C THR A 74 -15.33 8.56 -45.09
N PRO A 75 -14.81 9.77 -45.34
CA PRO A 75 -14.36 10.67 -44.27
C PRO A 75 -15.43 10.95 -43.20
N GLU A 76 -16.72 10.79 -43.54
CA GLU A 76 -17.84 10.90 -42.63
C GLU A 76 -17.99 9.67 -41.71
N GLU A 77 -17.79 8.45 -42.22
CA GLU A 77 -17.80 7.23 -41.42
C GLU A 77 -16.68 7.18 -40.38
N ILE A 78 -15.49 7.69 -40.74
CA ILE A 78 -14.36 7.80 -39.80
C ILE A 78 -14.67 8.79 -38.68
N GLN A 79 -15.33 9.92 -38.99
CA GLN A 79 -15.75 10.89 -37.99
C GLN A 79 -16.84 10.34 -37.07
N LEU A 80 -17.82 9.61 -37.61
CA LEU A 80 -18.86 8.97 -36.82
C LEU A 80 -18.30 7.92 -35.85
N GLU A 81 -17.37 7.08 -36.32
CA GLU A 81 -16.69 6.10 -35.47
C GLU A 81 -15.88 6.77 -34.35
N MET A 82 -15.21 7.89 -34.66
CA MET A 82 -14.47 8.68 -33.66
C MET A 82 -15.40 9.29 -32.60
N ILE A 83 -16.55 9.85 -33.03
CA ILE A 83 -17.57 10.39 -32.12
C ILE A 83 -18.17 9.28 -31.25
N GLU A 84 -18.42 8.11 -31.81
CA GLU A 84 -18.93 6.96 -31.06
C GLU A 84 -17.92 6.44 -30.03
N LEU A 85 -16.63 6.40 -30.39
CA LEU A 85 -15.55 6.07 -29.46
C LEU A 85 -15.46 7.10 -28.32
N GLN A 86 -15.55 8.39 -28.64
CA GLN A 86 -15.55 9.45 -27.63
C GLN A 86 -16.77 9.36 -26.70
N LYS A 87 -17.96 9.07 -27.23
CA LYS A 87 -19.17 8.85 -26.41
C LYS A 87 -18.99 7.67 -25.46
N ARG A 88 -18.41 6.57 -25.94
CA ARG A 88 -18.12 5.41 -25.09
C ARG A 88 -17.09 5.73 -24.01
N ASP A 89 -16.03 6.46 -24.33
CA ASP A 89 -15.03 6.90 -23.35
C ASP A 89 -15.64 7.84 -22.30
N LEU A 90 -16.50 8.77 -22.72
CA LEU A 90 -17.23 9.64 -21.80
C LEU A 90 -18.18 8.86 -20.90
N ASP A 91 -18.92 7.89 -21.44
CA ASP A 91 -19.81 7.05 -20.64
C ASP A 91 -19.04 6.23 -19.60
N ILE A 92 -17.88 5.67 -19.96
CA ILE A 92 -16.98 4.98 -19.03
C ILE A 92 -16.51 5.94 -17.93
N LYS A 93 -16.08 7.16 -18.29
CA LYS A 93 -15.64 8.16 -17.32
C LYS A 93 -16.75 8.59 -16.37
N ILE A 94 -17.97 8.76 -16.88
CA ILE A 94 -19.15 9.10 -16.06
C ILE A 94 -19.42 7.99 -15.05
N ARG A 95 -19.39 6.71 -15.48
CA ARG A 95 -19.56 5.58 -14.55
C ARG A 95 -18.45 5.51 -13.50
N GLN A 96 -17.20 5.73 -13.89
CA GLN A 96 -16.07 5.77 -12.95
C GLN A 96 -16.19 6.93 -11.95
N LEU A 97 -16.71 8.08 -12.37
CA LEU A 97 -16.97 9.21 -11.48
C LEU A 97 -18.10 8.89 -10.50
N ASP A 98 -19.20 8.31 -10.96
CA ASP A 98 -20.32 7.88 -10.11
C ASP A 98 -19.91 6.81 -9.09
N GLU A 99 -19.09 5.84 -9.50
CA GLU A 99 -18.51 4.83 -8.59
C GLU A 99 -17.62 5.47 -7.52
N ARG A 100 -16.77 6.43 -7.91
CA ARG A 100 -15.91 7.14 -6.96
C ARG A 100 -16.69 8.06 -6.03
N GLU A 101 -17.74 8.71 -6.53
CA GLU A 101 -18.61 9.55 -5.72
C GLU A 101 -19.30 8.73 -4.63
N LYS A 102 -19.81 7.55 -4.98
CA LYS A 102 -20.38 6.60 -4.02
C LYS A 102 -19.34 6.11 -3.00
N GLU A 103 -18.15 5.74 -3.45
CA GLU A 103 -17.06 5.31 -2.55
C GLU A 103 -16.65 6.42 -1.57
N LEU A 104 -16.61 7.67 -2.05
CA LEU A 104 -16.32 8.84 -1.21
C LEU A 104 -17.44 9.10 -0.21
N GLU A 105 -18.70 9.01 -0.61
CA GLU A 105 -19.85 9.19 0.28
C GLU A 105 -19.87 8.12 1.39
N GLU A 106 -19.57 6.85 1.05
CA GLU A 106 -19.44 5.78 2.04
C GLU A 106 -18.29 6.01 3.01
N LYS A 107 -17.13 6.46 2.50
CA LYS A 107 -15.97 6.82 3.32
C LYS A 107 -16.26 8.00 4.25
N GLU A 108 -16.95 9.02 3.76
CA GLU A 108 -17.35 10.19 4.55
C GLU A 108 -18.29 9.78 5.69
N LYS A 109 -19.31 8.97 5.40
CA LYS A 109 -20.20 8.40 6.44
C LYS A 109 -19.43 7.58 7.47
N ALA A 110 -18.51 6.75 7.03
CA ALA A 110 -17.67 5.94 7.93
C ALA A 110 -16.73 6.80 8.79
N LEU A 111 -16.20 7.90 8.24
CA LEU A 111 -15.37 8.85 8.98
C LEU A 111 -16.20 9.60 10.02
N LEU A 112 -17.36 10.14 9.65
CA LEU A 112 -18.27 10.81 10.58
C LEU A 112 -18.65 9.91 11.76
N SER A 113 -19.01 8.65 11.49
CA SER A 113 -19.30 7.68 12.56
C SER A 113 -18.09 7.41 13.46
N LYS A 114 -16.88 7.32 12.90
CA LYS A 114 -15.65 7.16 13.70
C LYS A 114 -15.35 8.39 14.55
N GLU A 115 -15.53 9.58 14.00
CA GLU A 115 -15.34 10.84 14.73
C GLU A 115 -16.31 10.97 15.90
N GLU A 116 -17.58 10.59 15.73
CA GLU A 116 -18.56 10.56 16.82
C GLU A 116 -18.15 9.58 17.93
N VAL A 117 -17.72 8.37 17.56
CA VAL A 117 -17.25 7.37 18.53
C VAL A 117 -16.00 7.83 19.27
N LEU A 118 -15.06 8.47 18.56
CA LEU A 118 -13.85 9.02 19.19
C LEU A 118 -14.19 10.13 20.17
N LYS A 119 -15.07 11.07 19.79
CA LYS A 119 -15.52 12.16 20.64
C LYS A 119 -16.21 11.65 21.91
N GLU A 120 -17.03 10.62 21.80
CA GLU A 120 -17.66 10.00 22.97
C GLU A 120 -16.63 9.32 23.88
N LYS A 121 -15.64 8.63 23.30
CA LYS A 121 -14.55 8.03 24.08
C LYS A 121 -13.67 9.07 24.78
N GLU A 122 -13.36 10.17 24.11
CA GLU A 122 -12.62 11.30 24.69
C GLU A 122 -13.37 11.86 25.89
N LYS A 123 -14.67 12.11 25.73
CA LYS A 123 -15.52 12.58 26.83
C LYS A 123 -15.53 11.61 28.01
N GLN A 124 -15.68 10.31 27.75
CA GLN A 124 -15.64 9.30 28.82
C GLN A 124 -14.28 9.22 29.51
N LEU A 125 -13.19 9.44 28.77
CA LEU A 125 -11.85 9.48 29.33
C LEU A 125 -11.67 10.70 30.22
N ASP A 126 -12.11 11.88 29.76
CA ASP A 126 -12.06 13.12 30.52
C ASP A 126 -12.88 13.01 31.82
N GLU A 127 -14.10 12.48 31.75
CA GLU A 127 -14.92 12.23 32.94
C GLU A 127 -14.24 11.25 33.92
N LYS A 128 -13.57 10.20 33.42
CA LYS A 128 -12.81 9.27 34.27
C LYS A 128 -11.59 9.94 34.89
N LEU A 129 -10.85 10.74 34.13
CA LEU A 129 -9.68 11.48 34.62
C LEU A 129 -10.08 12.50 35.67
N GLU A 130 -11.18 13.22 35.47
CA GLU A 130 -11.70 14.17 36.46
C GLU A 130 -12.10 13.46 37.76
N ARG A 131 -12.81 12.34 37.68
CA ARG A 131 -13.17 11.53 38.86
C ARG A 131 -11.93 11.02 39.60
N LEU A 132 -10.93 10.51 38.87
CA LEU A 132 -9.67 10.04 39.45
C LEU A 132 -8.90 11.18 40.12
N ASN A 133 -8.80 12.34 39.47
CA ASN A 133 -8.12 13.51 40.02
C ASN A 133 -8.83 14.03 41.28
N ASN A 134 -10.17 14.11 41.27
CA ASN A 134 -10.94 14.52 42.44
C ASN A 134 -10.79 13.53 43.59
N SER A 135 -10.83 12.22 43.30
CA SER A 135 -10.61 11.18 44.31
C SER A 135 -9.19 11.25 44.88
N LEU A 136 -8.19 11.41 44.02
CA LEU A 136 -6.79 11.52 44.44
C LEU A 136 -6.57 12.78 45.29
N SER A 137 -7.09 13.93 44.87
CA SER A 137 -7.02 15.18 45.63
C SER A 137 -7.65 15.02 47.01
N SER A 138 -8.83 14.41 47.10
CA SER A 138 -9.50 14.17 48.38
C SER A 138 -8.69 13.25 49.30
N VAL A 139 -8.06 12.20 48.77
CA VAL A 139 -7.17 11.33 49.55
C VAL A 139 -5.91 12.09 49.99
N MET A 140 -5.34 12.92 49.13
CA MET A 140 -4.15 13.73 49.44
C MET A 140 -4.41 14.76 50.54
N GLU A 141 -5.57 15.41 50.51
CA GLU A 141 -5.99 16.31 51.60
C GLU A 141 -6.09 15.55 52.93
N GLN A 142 -6.74 14.38 52.94
CA GLN A 142 -6.86 13.54 54.13
C GLN A 142 -5.49 13.10 54.67
N VAL A 143 -4.57 12.72 53.78
CA VAL A 143 -3.18 12.39 54.14
C VAL A 143 -2.49 13.59 54.78
N GLU A 144 -2.60 14.78 54.19
CA GLU A 144 -1.96 15.99 54.72
C GLU A 144 -2.49 16.36 56.12
N TYR A 145 -3.80 16.27 56.34
CA TYR A 145 -4.40 16.53 57.65
C TYR A 145 -3.93 15.52 58.71
N LEU A 146 -3.91 14.23 58.38
CA LEU A 146 -3.52 13.17 59.31
C LEU A 146 -2.01 13.16 59.58
N GLU A 147 -1.18 13.53 58.60
CA GLU A 147 0.27 13.67 58.77
C GLU A 147 0.63 14.74 59.80
N ARG A 148 -0.10 15.86 59.78
CA ARG A 148 0.09 16.99 60.70
C ARG A 148 -0.42 16.70 62.11
N MET A 149 -1.20 15.64 62.30
CA MET A 149 -1.78 15.24 63.57
C MET A 149 -0.88 14.26 64.33
N GLU A 150 -1.02 14.18 65.65
CA GLU A 150 -0.37 13.13 66.46
C GLU A 150 -0.75 11.71 66.03
N SER A 151 0.22 10.80 66.00
CA SER A 151 0.04 9.43 65.45
C SER A 151 -1.01 8.62 66.21
N SER A 152 -1.14 8.83 67.53
CA SER A 152 -2.17 8.18 68.35
C SER A 152 -3.58 8.64 67.98
N LYS A 153 -3.78 9.93 67.69
CA LYS A 153 -5.08 10.47 67.28
C LYS A 153 -5.42 10.04 65.85
N ALA A 154 -4.45 10.08 64.93
CA ALA A 154 -4.62 9.59 63.58
C ALA A 154 -5.00 8.09 63.57
N MET A 155 -4.35 7.26 64.38
CA MET A 155 -4.71 5.85 64.55
C MET A 155 -6.15 5.67 65.02
N GLN A 156 -6.60 6.43 66.02
CA GLN A 156 -7.98 6.35 66.51
C GLN A 156 -9.00 6.72 65.43
N ILE A 157 -8.72 7.76 64.63
CA ILE A 157 -9.58 8.15 63.52
C ILE A 157 -9.65 7.03 62.47
N LEU A 158 -8.49 6.55 62.02
CA LEU A 158 -8.38 5.51 60.99
C LEU A 158 -9.05 4.20 61.42
N SER A 159 -8.90 3.80 62.68
CA SER A 159 -9.52 2.57 63.22
C SER A 159 -11.05 2.65 63.31
N ASN A 160 -11.61 3.86 63.26
CA ASN A 160 -13.05 4.10 63.26
C ASN A 160 -13.60 4.36 61.85
N MET A 161 -12.79 4.33 60.80
CA MET A 161 -13.25 4.49 59.43
C MET A 161 -13.94 3.20 58.94
N THR A 162 -15.09 3.35 58.28
CA THR A 162 -15.86 2.21 57.74
C THR A 162 -15.16 1.54 56.56
N SER A 163 -14.39 2.29 55.76
CA SER A 163 -13.76 1.81 54.53
C SER A 163 -12.30 1.46 54.77
N LYS A 164 -11.98 0.16 54.73
CA LYS A 164 -10.61 -0.34 54.85
C LYS A 164 -9.73 0.11 53.68
N ASP A 165 -10.27 0.12 52.46
CA ASP A 165 -9.57 0.56 51.25
C ASP A 165 -9.10 2.01 51.37
N THR A 166 -9.93 2.89 51.93
CA THR A 166 -9.58 4.29 52.15
C THR A 166 -8.44 4.42 53.16
N VAL A 167 -8.47 3.63 54.25
CA VAL A 167 -7.39 3.60 55.24
C VAL A 167 -6.07 3.14 54.59
N VAL A 168 -6.11 2.10 53.77
CA VAL A 168 -4.96 1.61 53.00
C VAL A 168 -4.41 2.69 52.07
N GLN A 169 -5.27 3.37 51.30
CA GLN A 169 -4.86 4.44 50.39
C GLN A 169 -4.21 5.61 51.12
N ILE A 170 -4.77 6.04 52.26
CA ILE A 170 -4.19 7.10 53.09
C ILE A 170 -2.81 6.67 53.60
N LEU A 171 -2.70 5.49 54.22
CA LEU A 171 -1.47 4.99 54.81
C LEU A 171 -0.37 4.73 53.76
N ARG A 172 -0.75 4.35 52.54
CA ARG A 172 0.16 4.12 51.39
C ARG A 172 0.76 5.43 50.86
N ASN A 173 -0.02 6.50 50.84
CA ASN A 173 0.40 7.78 50.28
C ASN A 173 1.03 8.74 51.30
N MET A 174 0.98 8.40 52.59
CA MET A 174 1.62 9.14 53.67
C MET A 174 3.13 8.82 53.76
N LYS A 175 3.90 9.73 54.40
CA LYS A 175 5.30 9.49 54.79
C LYS A 175 5.45 8.17 55.57
N LYS A 176 6.43 7.37 55.18
CA LYS A 176 6.66 6.02 55.70
C LYS A 176 6.82 5.98 57.22
N GLU A 177 7.51 6.96 57.79
CA GLU A 177 7.76 7.08 59.22
C GLU A 177 6.45 7.31 59.98
N LYS A 178 5.58 8.15 59.43
CA LYS A 178 4.28 8.48 60.02
C LYS A 178 3.32 7.30 59.92
N SER A 179 3.25 6.68 58.74
CA SER A 179 2.46 5.47 58.48
C SER A 179 2.89 4.33 59.41
N SER A 180 4.19 4.06 59.55
CA SER A 180 4.72 3.05 60.48
C SER A 180 4.39 3.35 61.94
N SER A 181 4.50 4.62 62.35
CA SER A 181 4.17 5.04 63.72
C SER A 181 2.68 4.82 64.04
N ILE A 182 1.80 5.02 63.07
CA ILE A 182 0.36 4.77 63.21
C ILE A 182 0.09 3.26 63.27
N LEU A 183 0.67 2.47 62.37
CA LEU A 183 0.53 1.01 62.34
C LEU A 183 1.00 0.35 63.65
N MET A 184 2.08 0.87 64.26
CA MET A 184 2.59 0.39 65.56
C MET A 184 1.59 0.60 66.71
N LEU A 185 0.67 1.57 66.58
CA LEU A 185 -0.36 1.88 67.57
C LEU A 185 -1.69 1.18 67.30
N MET A 186 -1.84 0.54 66.13
CA MET A 186 -3.04 -0.22 65.76
C MET A 186 -3.07 -1.61 66.42
N ASP A 187 -4.24 -2.24 66.42
CA ASP A 187 -4.36 -3.64 66.77
C ASP A 187 -3.50 -4.52 65.82
N PRO A 188 -2.73 -5.50 66.33
CA PRO A 188 -1.83 -6.30 65.51
C PRO A 188 -2.49 -7.01 64.32
N ILE A 189 -3.74 -7.46 64.47
CA ILE A 189 -4.47 -8.14 63.39
C ILE A 189 -4.86 -7.13 62.32
N GLN A 190 -5.37 -5.96 62.72
CA GLN A 190 -5.72 -4.89 61.78
C GLN A 190 -4.49 -4.36 61.04
N ALA A 191 -3.38 -4.15 61.74
CA ALA A 191 -2.13 -3.68 61.15
C ALA A 191 -1.58 -4.68 60.11
N ALA A 192 -1.61 -5.98 60.42
CA ALA A 192 -1.18 -7.03 59.49
C ALA A 192 -2.05 -7.06 58.23
N GLN A 193 -3.36 -6.96 58.39
CA GLN A 193 -4.33 -6.94 57.29
C GLN A 193 -4.14 -5.73 56.36
N ILE A 194 -3.90 -4.55 56.93
CA ILE A 194 -3.62 -3.33 56.16
C ILE A 194 -2.28 -3.46 55.43
N LEU A 195 -1.25 -4.00 56.08
CA LEU A 195 0.07 -4.15 55.49
C LEU A 195 0.07 -5.12 54.29
N GLU A 196 -0.71 -6.20 54.38
CA GLU A 196 -0.92 -7.14 53.27
C GLU A 196 -1.55 -6.41 52.05
N GLU A 197 -2.59 -5.62 52.27
CA GLU A 197 -3.26 -4.86 51.21
C GLU A 197 -2.39 -3.73 50.64
N ILE A 198 -1.57 -3.07 51.48
CA ILE A 198 -0.59 -2.08 50.99
C ILE A 198 0.43 -2.75 50.05
N SER A 199 0.82 -4.00 50.30
CA SER A 199 1.78 -4.73 49.47
C SER A 199 1.19 -5.30 48.18
N ALA A 200 -0.14 -5.46 48.11
CA ALA A 200 -0.83 -5.94 46.93
C ALA A 200 -0.92 -4.82 45.85
N PRO A 201 -0.57 -5.10 44.59
CA PRO A 201 -0.81 -4.15 43.49
C PRO A 201 -2.32 -3.93 43.34
N GLU A 202 -2.75 -2.69 43.14
CA GLU A 202 -4.16 -2.37 42.89
C GLU A 202 -4.67 -3.17 41.68
N SER A 203 -5.65 -4.05 41.90
CA SER A 203 -6.41 -4.64 40.81
C SER A 203 -7.27 -3.55 40.19
N ILE A 204 -6.82 -3.02 39.05
CA ILE A 204 -7.63 -2.15 38.22
C ILE A 204 -8.76 -3.01 37.64
N ASN A 205 -9.93 -3.01 38.30
CA ASN A 205 -11.19 -3.53 37.77
C ASN A 205 -11.99 -2.38 37.15
#